data_AF-A0A4Y6UR02-F1
#
_entry.id   AF-A0A4Y6UR02-F1
#
_cell.length_a   1.000
_cell.length_b   1.000
_cell.length_c   1.000
_cell.angle_alpha   90.00
_cell.angle_beta   90.00
_cell.angle_gamma   90.00
#
_symmetry.space_group_name_H-M   'P 1'
#
loop_
_entity.id
_entity.type
_entity.pdbx_description
1 polymer ?
#
loop_
_entity_poly.entity_id
_entity_poly.type
_entity_poly.pdbx_seq_one_letter_code
_entity_poly.pdbx_strand_id
1 'polypeptide(L)'
;MSKEMVNALKAEVKKLKYADFKANTWDEVISGEGTYKDLNRTHGLAINGQKITNEFINNLYSNHKNLILRDENGKGNYRPFLRQIFTEMFKHVGATIPNNSIIEELINNYYQGGYTHFLPNDMNQALGSFHLSTQGNCMTREYIMDCREPNCIKLSFSMKYTKMLNYDDCTYIETPGFCSSAEFKLKCKDENVTYEDGKVLLTIPKELEDYKAGDDGLFDKLTYIINKLIEYFKKLCEKLGFEFDTRIEYDPERNIKIEHNLGEPLKVVSEANASSVEDLKLKVNNQR
;
A
#
# COMPACT_ATOMS: atom_id res chain seq x y z
N MET A 1 -9.51 10.44 24.38
CA MET A 1 -9.28 9.31 23.45
C MET A 1 -9.64 8.06 24.19
N SER A 2 -10.47 7.17 23.64
CA SER A 2 -10.23 5.78 24.00
C SER A 2 -8.88 5.44 23.36
N LYS A 3 -7.83 5.36 24.17
CA LYS A 3 -6.48 4.97 23.75
C LYS A 3 -6.51 3.63 23.01
N GLU A 4 -7.58 2.87 23.24
CA GLU A 4 -8.07 1.75 22.46
C GLU A 4 -8.06 2.00 20.95
N MET A 5 -8.51 3.15 20.43
CA MET A 5 -8.50 3.42 18.99
C MET A 5 -7.08 3.49 18.43
N VAL A 6 -6.17 4.21 19.08
CA VAL A 6 -4.75 4.23 18.68
C VAL A 6 -4.14 2.84 18.78
N ASN A 7 -4.45 2.09 19.84
CA ASN A 7 -3.93 0.75 20.01
C ASN A 7 -4.47 -0.21 18.95
N ALA A 8 -5.74 -0.08 18.54
CA ALA A 8 -6.35 -0.86 17.47
C ALA A 8 -5.67 -0.53 16.13
N LEU A 9 -5.59 0.75 15.76
CA LEU A 9 -4.91 1.19 14.54
C LEU A 9 -3.44 0.75 14.51
N LYS A 10 -2.74 0.88 15.63
CA LYS A 10 -1.36 0.40 15.80
C LYS A 10 -1.25 -1.10 15.63
N ALA A 11 -2.22 -1.86 16.14
CA ALA A 11 -2.25 -3.31 16.01
C ALA A 11 -2.42 -3.72 14.55
N GLU A 12 -3.28 -3.04 13.79
CA GLU A 12 -3.43 -3.29 12.35
C GLU A 12 -2.15 -3.00 11.58
N VAL A 13 -1.51 -1.84 11.81
CA VAL A 13 -0.24 -1.50 11.14
C VAL A 13 0.85 -2.55 11.37
N LYS A 14 0.90 -3.14 12.57
CA LYS A 14 1.88 -4.18 12.94
C LYS A 14 1.62 -5.56 12.31
N LYS A 15 0.44 -5.79 11.75
CA LYS A 15 0.14 -7.06 11.08
C LYS A 15 0.66 -7.08 9.64
N LEU A 16 0.90 -5.89 9.07
CA LEU A 16 1.24 -5.72 7.66
C LEU A 16 2.60 -6.33 7.33
N LYS A 17 2.65 -7.00 6.18
CA LYS A 17 3.80 -7.69 5.61
C LYS A 17 3.87 -7.40 4.12
N TYR A 18 5.00 -7.71 3.48
CA TYR A 18 5.14 -7.58 2.02
C TYR A 18 4.09 -8.33 1.21
N ALA A 19 3.56 -9.45 1.73
CA ALA A 19 2.53 -10.22 1.05
C ALA A 19 1.23 -9.40 0.86
N ASP A 20 0.95 -8.46 1.77
CA ASP A 20 -0.26 -7.64 1.76
C ASP A 20 -0.20 -6.54 0.68
N PHE A 21 0.98 -6.29 0.09
CA PHE A 21 1.12 -5.43 -1.09
C PHE A 21 0.66 -6.11 -2.37
N LYS A 22 0.57 -7.44 -2.39
CA LYS A 22 0.20 -8.18 -3.59
C LYS A 22 -1.31 -8.20 -3.76
N ALA A 23 -1.72 -8.11 -5.02
CA ALA A 23 -3.13 -8.18 -5.36
C ALA A 23 -3.72 -9.58 -5.13
N ASN A 24 -4.91 -9.63 -4.51
CA ASN A 24 -5.58 -10.87 -4.14
C ASN A 24 -6.42 -11.52 -5.26
N THR A 25 -6.82 -10.76 -6.30
CA THR A 25 -7.76 -11.22 -7.34
C THR A 25 -7.06 -11.69 -8.61
N TRP A 26 -7.05 -13.01 -8.84
CA TRP A 26 -6.32 -13.64 -9.93
C TRP A 26 -6.72 -13.15 -11.34
N ASP A 27 -8.01 -12.96 -11.64
CA ASP A 27 -8.45 -12.63 -13.01
C ASP A 27 -8.05 -11.21 -13.46
N GLU A 28 -8.14 -10.23 -12.57
CA GLU A 28 -7.73 -8.84 -12.87
C GLU A 28 -6.21 -8.71 -12.92
N VAL A 29 -5.49 -9.48 -12.09
CA VAL A 29 -4.03 -9.57 -12.11
C VAL A 29 -3.53 -10.23 -13.40
N ILE A 30 -4.15 -11.35 -13.83
CA ILE A 30 -3.75 -12.06 -15.06
C ILE A 30 -3.93 -11.19 -16.31
N SER A 31 -5.04 -10.45 -16.39
CA SER A 31 -5.33 -9.60 -17.55
C SER A 31 -4.63 -8.24 -17.52
N GLY A 32 -4.24 -7.76 -16.34
CA GLY A 32 -3.81 -6.38 -16.10
C GLY A 32 -4.98 -5.38 -16.07
N GLU A 33 -6.23 -5.85 -16.06
CA GLU A 33 -7.40 -4.99 -16.14
C GLU A 33 -7.53 -4.04 -14.94
N GLY A 34 -7.17 -4.49 -13.73
CA GLY A 34 -7.19 -3.67 -12.52
C GLY A 34 -6.29 -2.44 -12.66
N THR A 35 -5.03 -2.66 -13.05
CA THR A 35 -4.06 -1.58 -13.31
C THR A 35 -4.49 -0.68 -14.46
N TYR A 36 -5.06 -1.24 -15.53
CA TYR A 36 -5.61 -0.44 -16.62
C TYR A 36 -6.73 0.51 -16.16
N LYS A 37 -7.66 0.04 -15.32
CA LYS A 37 -8.76 0.87 -14.79
C LYS A 37 -8.24 1.96 -13.87
N ASP A 38 -7.33 1.62 -12.96
CA ASP A 38 -6.92 2.54 -11.90
C ASP A 38 -5.83 3.51 -12.30
N LEU A 39 -4.93 3.14 -13.21
CA LEU A 39 -3.94 4.08 -13.74
C LEU A 39 -4.64 5.27 -14.43
N ASN A 40 -5.76 5.04 -15.10
CA ASN A 40 -6.58 6.10 -15.70
C ASN A 40 -7.34 6.97 -14.68
N ARG A 41 -7.53 6.47 -13.45
CA ARG A 41 -8.22 7.17 -12.35
C ARG A 41 -7.25 7.79 -11.34
N THR A 42 -5.97 7.51 -11.48
CA THR A 42 -4.97 7.92 -10.51
C THR A 42 -4.60 9.38 -10.71
N HIS A 43 -4.58 10.12 -9.61
CA HIS A 43 -4.04 11.46 -9.52
C HIS A 43 -2.80 11.42 -8.60
N GLY A 44 -1.92 12.42 -8.72
CA GLY A 44 -0.76 12.54 -7.83
C GLY A 44 0.37 11.56 -8.11
N LEU A 45 0.49 11.09 -9.36
CA LEU A 45 1.60 10.25 -9.79
C LEU A 45 2.84 11.10 -10.11
N ALA A 46 3.99 10.70 -9.58
CA ALA A 46 5.28 11.28 -9.88
C ALA A 46 6.34 10.19 -10.12
N ILE A 47 7.22 10.44 -11.09
CA ILE A 47 8.39 9.62 -11.38
C ILE A 47 9.65 10.48 -11.20
N ASN A 48 10.59 10.03 -10.37
CA ASN A 48 11.82 10.76 -10.04
C ASN A 48 11.57 12.22 -9.61
N GLY A 49 10.47 12.47 -8.89
CA GLY A 49 10.04 13.81 -8.45
C GLY A 49 9.31 14.65 -9.51
N GLN A 50 9.20 14.18 -10.75
CA GLN A 50 8.46 14.86 -11.81
C GLN A 50 7.03 14.33 -11.91
N LYS A 51 6.04 15.24 -11.95
CA LYS A 51 4.62 14.87 -12.00
C LYS A 51 4.25 14.31 -13.38
N ILE A 52 3.51 13.20 -13.38
CA ILE A 52 2.83 12.68 -14.56
C ILE A 52 1.39 13.18 -14.53
N THR A 53 0.99 13.95 -15.54
CA THR A 53 -0.35 14.54 -15.59
C THR A 53 -1.37 13.54 -16.13
N ASN A 54 -2.63 13.66 -15.70
CA ASN A 54 -3.72 12.87 -16.24
C ASN A 54 -3.94 13.12 -17.74
N GLU A 55 -3.69 14.33 -18.21
CA GLU A 55 -3.75 14.65 -19.64
C GLU A 55 -2.74 13.80 -20.43
N PHE A 56 -1.51 13.69 -19.94
CA PHE A 56 -0.50 12.85 -20.56
C PHE A 56 -0.93 11.37 -20.57
N ILE A 57 -1.43 10.85 -19.45
CA ILE A 57 -1.95 9.47 -19.36
C ILE A 57 -3.11 9.25 -20.36
N ASN A 58 -4.09 10.15 -20.40
CA ASN A 58 -5.23 10.07 -21.33
C ASN A 58 -4.80 10.05 -22.80
N ASN A 59 -3.76 10.84 -23.15
CA ASN A 59 -3.19 10.85 -24.49
C ASN A 59 -2.53 9.51 -24.81
N LEU A 60 -1.74 8.93 -23.89
CA LEU A 60 -1.17 7.60 -24.09
C LEU A 60 -2.26 6.52 -24.25
N TYR A 61 -3.34 6.59 -23.45
CA TYR A 61 -4.48 5.68 -23.56
C TYR A 61 -5.13 5.73 -24.94
N SER A 62 -5.31 6.94 -25.47
CA SER A 62 -5.91 7.15 -26.80
C SER A 62 -4.99 6.63 -27.91
N ASN A 63 -3.68 6.88 -27.80
CA ASN A 63 -2.68 6.53 -28.82
C ASN A 63 -2.37 5.04 -28.88
N HIS A 64 -2.53 4.31 -27.77
CA HIS A 64 -2.12 2.91 -27.66
C HIS A 64 -3.28 1.93 -27.52
N LYS A 65 -4.54 2.38 -27.66
CA LYS A 65 -5.73 1.52 -27.48
C LYS A 65 -5.72 0.25 -28.34
N ASN A 66 -5.06 0.29 -29.49
CA ASN A 66 -4.87 -0.85 -30.39
C ASN A 66 -3.99 -1.98 -29.79
N LEU A 67 -3.25 -1.72 -28.71
CA LEU A 67 -2.44 -2.71 -27.99
C LEU A 67 -3.25 -3.54 -26.98
N ILE A 68 -4.53 -3.22 -26.78
CA ILE A 68 -5.44 -4.04 -25.97
C ILE A 68 -5.92 -5.19 -26.84
N LEU A 69 -5.43 -6.40 -26.54
CA LEU A 69 -5.81 -7.61 -27.26
C LEU A 69 -7.10 -8.17 -26.65
N ARG A 70 -7.99 -8.72 -27.47
CA ARG A 70 -9.20 -9.41 -27.00
C ARG A 70 -9.23 -10.82 -27.55
N ASP A 71 -9.64 -11.77 -26.71
CA ASP A 71 -9.90 -13.13 -27.15
C ASP A 71 -11.28 -13.25 -27.82
N GLU A 72 -11.61 -14.44 -28.28
CA GLU A 72 -12.89 -14.80 -28.92
C GLU A 72 -14.11 -14.56 -28.02
N ASN A 73 -13.93 -14.55 -26.69
CA ASN A 73 -14.97 -14.29 -25.70
C ASN A 73 -15.03 -12.80 -25.29
N GLY A 74 -14.20 -11.95 -25.91
CA GLY A 74 -14.11 -10.52 -25.61
C GLY A 74 -13.31 -10.17 -24.35
N LYS A 75 -12.69 -11.14 -23.67
CA LYS A 75 -11.82 -10.92 -22.51
C LYS A 75 -10.56 -10.18 -22.97
N GLY A 76 -10.29 -9.05 -22.33
CA GLY A 76 -9.16 -8.19 -22.67
C GLY A 76 -7.86 -8.64 -22.02
N ASN A 77 -6.77 -8.63 -22.79
CA ASN A 77 -5.40 -8.65 -22.28
C ASN A 77 -4.81 -7.24 -22.41
N TYR A 78 -4.62 -6.58 -21.27
CA TYR A 78 -4.16 -5.19 -21.17
C TYR A 78 -2.64 -5.10 -20.96
N ARG A 79 -1.93 -6.21 -20.79
CA ARG A 79 -0.49 -6.21 -20.46
C ARG A 79 0.37 -5.55 -21.55
N PRO A 80 0.21 -5.85 -22.86
CA PRO A 80 1.01 -5.19 -23.90
C PRO A 80 0.82 -3.67 -23.90
N PHE A 81 -0.43 -3.24 -23.73
CA PHE A 81 -0.78 -1.84 -23.55
C PHE A 81 -0.07 -1.25 -22.33
N LEU A 82 -0.20 -1.85 -21.14
CA LEU A 82 0.36 -1.30 -19.91
C LEU A 82 1.90 -1.26 -19.91
N ARG A 83 2.57 -2.25 -20.50
CA ARG A 83 4.04 -2.21 -20.69
C ARG A 83 4.46 -0.97 -21.45
N GLN A 84 3.75 -0.65 -22.53
CA GLN A 84 4.00 0.55 -23.32
C GLN A 84 3.70 1.82 -22.53
N ILE A 85 2.58 1.88 -21.79
CA ILE A 85 2.22 3.03 -20.96
C ILE A 85 3.29 3.33 -19.92
N PHE A 86 3.69 2.34 -19.09
CA PHE A 86 4.74 2.54 -18.10
C PHE A 86 6.04 3.00 -18.74
N THR A 87 6.47 2.34 -19.83
CA THR A 87 7.68 2.70 -20.57
C THR A 87 7.67 4.17 -21.01
N GLU A 88 6.57 4.63 -21.61
CA GLU A 88 6.45 6.03 -22.08
C GLU A 88 6.40 7.03 -20.91
N MET A 89 5.82 6.67 -19.77
CA MET A 89 5.84 7.53 -18.58
C MET A 89 7.25 7.75 -18.04
N PHE A 90 8.08 6.70 -17.95
CA PHE A 90 9.49 6.85 -17.55
C PHE A 90 10.28 7.66 -18.57
N LYS A 91 10.10 7.39 -19.87
CA LYS A 91 10.74 8.17 -20.95
C LYS A 91 10.37 9.65 -20.91
N HIS A 92 9.10 9.96 -20.70
CA HIS A 92 8.56 11.32 -20.71
C HIS A 92 9.29 12.24 -19.72
N VAL A 93 9.60 11.73 -18.53
CA VAL A 93 10.33 12.48 -17.49
C VAL A 93 11.85 12.31 -17.57
N GLY A 94 12.38 11.62 -18.59
CA GLY A 94 13.80 11.32 -18.72
C GLY A 94 14.35 10.40 -17.62
N ALA A 95 13.50 9.58 -17.02
CA ALA A 95 13.90 8.62 -15.99
C ALA A 95 14.47 7.33 -16.61
N THR A 96 15.17 6.55 -15.79
CA THR A 96 15.53 5.19 -16.18
C THR A 96 14.27 4.35 -16.31
N ILE A 97 14.20 3.55 -17.37
CA ILE A 97 13.08 2.62 -17.59
C ILE A 97 13.40 1.34 -16.80
N PRO A 98 12.52 0.88 -15.89
CA PRO A 98 12.70 -0.38 -15.20
C PRO A 98 12.72 -1.55 -16.18
N ASN A 99 13.37 -2.65 -15.80
CA ASN A 99 13.34 -3.87 -16.61
C ASN A 99 11.92 -4.47 -16.68
N ASN A 100 11.73 -5.39 -17.62
CA ASN A 100 10.45 -6.01 -17.88
C ASN A 100 9.86 -6.72 -16.65
N SER A 101 10.66 -7.39 -15.82
CA SER A 101 10.16 -8.07 -14.62
C SER A 101 9.58 -7.07 -13.60
N ILE A 102 10.23 -5.92 -13.42
CA ILE A 102 9.71 -4.85 -12.56
C ILE A 102 8.43 -4.24 -13.16
N ILE A 103 8.39 -3.99 -14.47
CA ILE A 103 7.19 -3.50 -15.15
C ILE A 103 6.03 -4.49 -14.98
N GLU A 104 6.27 -5.80 -15.08
CA GLU A 104 5.24 -6.81 -14.82
C GLU A 104 4.75 -6.80 -13.38
N GLU A 105 5.65 -6.63 -12.41
CA GLU A 105 5.25 -6.52 -11.00
C GLU A 105 4.41 -5.26 -10.73
N LEU A 106 4.69 -4.15 -11.43
CA LEU A 106 3.83 -2.96 -11.41
C LEU A 106 2.47 -3.26 -12.05
N ILE A 107 2.42 -3.93 -13.20
CA ILE A 107 1.17 -4.32 -13.86
C ILE A 107 0.29 -5.17 -12.94
N ASN A 108 0.91 -6.09 -12.18
CA ASN A 108 0.19 -6.96 -11.27
C ASN A 108 -0.40 -6.22 -10.07
N ASN A 109 0.31 -5.22 -9.52
CA ASN A 109 0.01 -4.75 -8.16
C ASN A 109 -0.26 -3.24 -8.04
N TYR A 110 -0.05 -2.42 -9.08
CA TYR A 110 -0.19 -0.95 -9.00
C TYR A 110 -1.63 -0.43 -8.75
N TYR A 111 -2.63 -1.31 -8.71
CA TYR A 111 -4.04 -0.92 -8.63
C TYR A 111 -4.66 -1.05 -7.23
N GLN A 112 -5.96 -0.75 -7.11
CA GLN A 112 -6.78 -0.81 -5.90
C GLN A 112 -6.83 -2.17 -5.23
N GLY A 113 -6.59 -3.26 -5.93
CA GLY A 113 -6.51 -4.59 -5.32
C GLY A 113 -5.13 -4.93 -4.75
N GLY A 114 -4.07 -4.19 -5.08
CA GLY A 114 -2.69 -4.42 -4.64
C GLY A 114 -2.16 -3.29 -3.75
N TYR A 115 -1.15 -2.55 -4.22
CA TYR A 115 -0.41 -1.50 -3.51
C TYR A 115 -1.27 -0.38 -2.89
N THR A 116 -2.57 -0.33 -3.21
CA THR A 116 -3.45 0.75 -2.77
C THR A 116 -4.64 0.26 -1.95
N HIS A 117 -4.81 -1.05 -1.76
CA HIS A 117 -5.87 -1.61 -0.90
C HIS A 117 -5.48 -1.74 0.57
N PHE A 118 -4.19 -1.98 0.81
CA PHE A 118 -3.77 -2.67 2.03
C PHE A 118 -3.93 -1.82 3.30
N LEU A 119 -3.82 -0.49 3.23
CA LEU A 119 -4.02 0.37 4.40
C LEU A 119 -5.49 0.74 4.68
N PRO A 120 -6.28 1.23 3.71
CA PRO A 120 -7.60 1.75 4.01
C PRO A 120 -8.58 0.73 4.58
N ASN A 121 -8.55 -0.53 4.13
CA ASN A 121 -9.49 -1.55 4.60
C ASN A 121 -9.28 -1.93 6.06
N ASP A 122 -8.05 -2.32 6.40
CA ASP A 122 -7.70 -2.75 7.76
C ASP A 122 -7.89 -1.59 8.75
N MET A 123 -7.55 -0.37 8.32
CA MET A 123 -7.77 0.82 9.11
C MET A 123 -9.26 1.14 9.28
N ASN A 124 -10.08 1.02 8.24
CA ASN A 124 -11.52 1.23 8.34
C ASN A 124 -12.19 0.18 9.24
N GLN A 125 -11.69 -1.05 9.26
CA GLN A 125 -12.17 -2.06 10.20
C GLN A 125 -11.89 -1.65 11.65
N ALA A 126 -10.68 -1.18 11.95
CA ALA A 126 -10.33 -0.68 13.27
C ALA A 126 -11.17 0.56 13.64
N LEU A 127 -11.28 1.54 12.74
CA LEU A 127 -12.07 2.77 12.94
C LEU A 127 -13.57 2.49 13.12
N GLY A 128 -14.12 1.51 12.40
CA GLY A 128 -15.53 1.16 12.46
C GLY A 128 -15.98 0.69 13.84
N SER A 129 -15.07 0.08 14.62
CA SER A 129 -15.32 -0.28 16.03
C SER A 129 -15.53 0.95 16.93
N PHE A 130 -15.14 2.13 16.46
CA PHE A 130 -15.32 3.43 17.11
C PHE A 130 -16.34 4.32 16.36
N HIS A 131 -17.17 3.72 15.49
CA HIS A 131 -18.15 4.43 14.67
C HIS A 131 -17.53 5.48 13.75
N LEU A 132 -16.25 5.31 13.38
CA LEU A 132 -15.55 6.19 12.45
C LEU A 132 -15.29 5.48 11.13
N SER A 133 -15.26 6.25 10.05
CA SER A 133 -14.88 5.74 8.73
C SER A 133 -14.19 6.80 7.89
N THR A 134 -13.18 6.36 7.15
CA THR A 134 -12.55 7.20 6.13
C THR A 134 -13.41 7.24 4.87
N GLN A 135 -13.65 8.46 4.35
CA GLN A 135 -14.47 8.65 3.16
C GLN A 135 -13.60 8.98 1.94
N GLY A 136 -13.86 8.30 0.82
CA GLY A 136 -13.05 8.41 -0.39
C GLY A 136 -13.07 9.79 -1.05
N ASN A 137 -14.15 10.57 -0.85
CA ASN A 137 -14.27 11.94 -1.38
C ASN A 137 -13.45 12.98 -0.57
N CYS A 138 -12.95 12.62 0.61
CA CYS A 138 -12.15 13.48 1.48
C CYS A 138 -10.68 13.04 1.53
N MET A 139 -10.22 12.36 0.48
CA MET A 139 -8.92 11.70 0.41
C MET A 139 -8.14 12.21 -0.80
N THR A 140 -6.85 12.42 -0.58
CA THR A 140 -5.86 12.61 -1.64
C THR A 140 -4.91 11.42 -1.66
N ARG A 141 -4.46 11.04 -2.85
CA ARG A 141 -3.50 9.95 -3.04
C ARG A 141 -2.26 10.47 -3.74
N GLU A 142 -1.11 9.97 -3.34
CA GLU A 142 0.15 10.19 -4.04
C GLU A 142 0.84 8.86 -4.31
N TYR A 143 1.43 8.79 -5.50
CA TYR A 143 2.12 7.63 -6.03
C TYR A 143 3.47 8.10 -6.53
N ILE A 144 4.54 7.65 -5.90
CA ILE A 144 5.89 8.09 -6.22
C ILE A 144 6.71 6.86 -6.62
N MET A 145 7.34 6.99 -7.79
CA MET A 145 8.25 6.00 -8.34
C MET A 145 9.62 6.64 -8.52
N ASP A 146 10.64 6.15 -7.82
CA ASP A 146 12.03 6.55 -8.03
C ASP A 146 12.79 5.41 -8.70
N CYS A 147 13.14 5.59 -9.98
CA CYS A 147 13.93 4.63 -10.75
C CYS A 147 15.22 5.31 -11.24
N ARG A 148 16.33 4.90 -10.65
CA ARG A 148 17.70 5.36 -10.99
C ARG A 148 18.51 4.31 -11.73
N GLU A 149 18.06 3.06 -11.68
CA GLU A 149 18.70 1.92 -12.34
C GLU A 149 17.62 0.94 -12.82
N PRO A 150 17.81 0.22 -13.95
CA PRO A 150 16.75 -0.62 -14.51
C PRO A 150 16.31 -1.76 -13.60
N ASN A 151 17.20 -2.20 -12.70
CA ASN A 151 17.00 -3.35 -11.83
C ASN A 151 16.53 -2.98 -10.42
N CYS A 152 16.27 -1.70 -10.14
CA CYS A 152 15.71 -1.26 -8.87
C CYS A 152 14.77 -0.07 -9.06
N ILE A 153 13.59 -0.19 -8.47
CA ILE A 153 12.64 0.92 -8.33
C ILE A 153 12.25 1.04 -6.87
N LYS A 154 12.26 2.26 -6.36
CA LYS A 154 11.68 2.61 -5.08
C LYS A 154 10.25 3.09 -5.32
N LEU A 155 9.31 2.52 -4.59
CA LEU A 155 7.89 2.85 -4.67
C LEU A 155 7.45 3.46 -3.34
N SER A 156 6.65 4.52 -3.40
CA SER A 156 5.99 5.12 -2.24
C SER A 156 4.55 5.45 -2.59
N PHE A 157 3.64 5.09 -1.68
CA PHE A 157 2.22 5.29 -1.80
C PHE A 157 1.73 5.99 -0.53
N SER A 158 0.93 7.03 -0.66
CA SER A 158 0.32 7.67 0.50
C SER A 158 -1.11 8.07 0.25
N MET A 159 -1.92 7.93 1.28
CA MET A 159 -3.30 8.40 1.33
C MET A 159 -3.45 9.36 2.50
N LYS A 160 -3.84 10.59 2.20
CA LYS A 160 -4.11 11.62 3.20
C LYS A 160 -5.60 11.93 3.21
N TYR A 161 -6.19 11.83 4.39
CA TYR A 161 -7.58 12.15 4.64
C TYR A 161 -7.67 13.50 5.32
N THR A 162 -8.64 14.31 4.91
CA THR A 162 -8.93 15.60 5.55
C THR A 162 -10.08 15.50 6.53
N LYS A 163 -10.96 14.50 6.36
CA LYS A 163 -12.17 14.30 7.17
C LYS A 163 -12.46 12.83 7.39
N MET A 164 -13.10 12.52 8.51
CA MET A 164 -13.72 11.22 8.80
C MET A 164 -15.21 11.38 9.04
N LEU A 165 -15.99 10.37 8.67
CA LEU A 165 -17.41 10.29 8.99
C LEU A 165 -17.57 9.67 10.38
N ASN A 166 -18.37 10.32 11.23
CA ASN A 166 -18.93 9.72 12.43
C ASN A 166 -20.30 9.11 12.09
N TYR A 167 -20.48 7.81 12.33
CA TYR A 167 -21.74 7.11 12.08
C TYR A 167 -22.82 7.41 13.11
N ASP A 168 -22.44 7.77 14.35
CA ASP A 168 -23.41 7.97 15.43
C ASP A 168 -24.35 9.16 15.14
N ASP A 169 -23.81 10.21 14.52
CA ASP A 169 -24.54 11.45 14.23
C ASP A 169 -24.46 11.91 12.76
N CYS A 170 -23.85 11.09 11.88
CA CYS A 170 -23.63 11.40 10.46
C CYS A 170 -22.87 12.71 10.21
N THR A 171 -22.02 13.15 11.15
CA THR A 171 -21.19 14.35 11.01
C THR A 171 -19.78 14.04 10.52
N TYR A 172 -19.08 15.09 10.07
CA TYR A 172 -17.67 14.98 9.67
C TYR A 172 -16.76 15.57 10.74
N ILE A 173 -15.72 14.80 11.08
CA ILE A 173 -14.63 15.24 11.94
C ILE A 173 -13.46 15.64 11.05
N GLU A 174 -13.05 16.90 11.14
CA GLU A 174 -11.83 17.36 10.48
C GLU A 174 -10.63 16.64 11.11
N THR A 175 -9.85 15.97 10.28
CA THR A 175 -8.70 15.15 10.69
C THR A 175 -7.48 15.51 9.84
N PRO A 176 -7.08 16.80 9.81
CA PRO A 176 -5.97 17.23 8.98
C PRO A 176 -4.71 16.47 9.39
N GLY A 177 -4.18 15.66 8.46
CA GLY A 177 -2.96 14.90 8.73
C GLY A 177 -3.16 13.43 9.09
N PHE A 178 -4.41 12.92 9.13
CA PHE A 178 -4.60 11.48 9.09
C PHE A 178 -4.06 10.94 7.76
N CYS A 179 -2.96 10.22 7.84
CA CYS A 179 -2.20 9.82 6.67
C CYS A 179 -1.71 8.39 6.85
N SER A 180 -1.88 7.58 5.82
CA SER A 180 -1.30 6.25 5.75
C SER A 180 -0.39 6.18 4.54
N SER A 181 0.77 5.55 4.67
CA SER A 181 1.72 5.45 3.59
C SER A 181 2.54 4.17 3.69
N ALA A 182 3.05 3.70 2.56
CA ALA A 182 4.09 2.69 2.51
C ALA A 182 5.14 3.05 1.49
N GLU A 183 6.35 2.57 1.77
CA GLU A 183 7.50 2.71 0.91
C GLU A 183 8.24 1.37 0.87
N PHE A 184 8.68 0.94 -0.30
CA PHE A 184 9.50 -0.27 -0.46
C PHE A 184 10.28 -0.19 -1.77
N LYS A 185 11.24 -1.11 -1.95
CA LYS A 185 11.98 -1.28 -3.20
C LYS A 185 11.61 -2.60 -3.85
N LEU A 186 11.51 -2.58 -5.17
CA LEU A 186 11.57 -3.79 -5.98
C LEU A 186 12.99 -3.88 -6.53
N LYS A 187 13.69 -4.98 -6.25
CA LYS A 187 14.96 -5.32 -6.88
C LYS A 187 14.80 -6.52 -7.77
N CYS A 188 15.42 -6.48 -8.94
CA CYS A 188 15.42 -7.58 -9.89
C CYS A 188 16.83 -8.15 -10.04
N LYS A 189 16.96 -9.46 -9.86
CA LYS A 189 18.18 -10.21 -10.16
C LYS A 189 17.79 -11.51 -10.84
N ASP A 190 18.41 -11.79 -11.98
CA ASP A 190 18.14 -13.01 -12.77
C ASP A 190 16.63 -13.19 -13.02
N GLU A 191 15.97 -12.11 -13.46
CA GLU A 191 14.51 -12.01 -13.71
C GLU A 191 13.59 -12.15 -12.49
N ASN A 192 14.14 -12.47 -11.31
CA ASN A 192 13.39 -12.58 -10.07
C ASN A 192 13.29 -11.23 -9.36
N VAL A 193 12.06 -10.80 -9.09
CA VAL A 193 11.78 -9.58 -8.34
C VAL A 193 11.72 -9.89 -6.84
N THR A 194 12.32 -9.05 -6.01
CA THR A 194 12.28 -9.15 -4.54
C THR A 194 11.86 -7.81 -3.97
N TYR A 195 11.01 -7.85 -2.95
CA TYR A 195 10.62 -6.68 -2.17
C TYR A 195 11.62 -6.47 -1.04
N GLU A 196 12.16 -5.26 -0.92
CA GLU A 196 13.18 -4.90 0.08
C GLU A 196 12.90 -3.52 0.69
N ASP A 197 13.54 -3.24 1.83
CA ASP A 197 13.52 -1.93 2.51
C ASP A 197 12.10 -1.37 2.72
N GLY A 198 11.15 -2.27 2.98
CA GLY A 198 9.74 -1.97 3.12
C GLY A 198 9.39 -1.41 4.49
N LYS A 199 8.65 -0.30 4.49
CA LYS A 199 8.09 0.32 5.67
C LYS A 199 6.68 0.83 5.43
N VAL A 200 5.89 0.85 6.48
CA VAL A 200 4.56 1.45 6.53
C VAL A 200 4.59 2.55 7.58
N LEU A 201 3.99 3.70 7.27
CA LEU A 201 3.83 4.81 8.20
C LEU A 201 2.35 5.20 8.30
N LEU A 202 1.85 5.24 9.54
CA LEU A 202 0.56 5.79 9.90
C LEU A 202 0.75 7.05 10.74
N THR A 203 0.15 8.16 10.33
CA THR A 203 -0.01 9.38 11.12
C THR A 203 -1.45 9.50 11.61
N ILE A 204 -1.63 9.55 12.93
CA ILE A 204 -2.92 9.74 13.61
C ILE A 204 -2.94 11.16 14.16
N PRO A 205 -3.89 12.02 13.75
CA PRO A 205 -3.96 13.39 14.21
C PRO A 205 -4.54 13.48 15.62
N LYS A 206 -4.13 14.49 16.38
CA LYS A 206 -4.58 14.70 17.78
C LYS A 206 -6.10 14.87 17.93
N GLU A 207 -6.79 15.29 16.87
CA GLU A 207 -8.25 15.46 16.88
C GLU A 207 -8.96 14.12 17.10
N LEU A 208 -8.34 13.02 16.66
CA LEU A 208 -8.78 11.67 16.99
C LEU A 208 -8.38 11.28 18.43
N GLU A 209 -7.40 11.96 19.04
CA GLU A 209 -7.12 11.87 20.48
C GLU A 209 -8.25 12.44 21.31
N ASP A 210 -8.79 13.57 20.92
CA ASP A 210 -9.83 14.21 21.72
C ASP A 210 -11.24 13.66 21.41
N TYR A 211 -11.36 12.73 20.45
CA TYR A 211 -12.62 12.09 20.11
C TYR A 211 -13.15 11.18 21.24
N LYS A 212 -14.40 11.42 21.64
CA LYS A 212 -15.09 10.77 22.76
C LYS A 212 -15.84 9.53 22.29
N ALA A 213 -15.12 8.43 22.13
CA ALA A 213 -15.75 7.12 22.01
C ALA A 213 -16.01 6.55 23.42
N GLY A 214 -17.13 6.93 24.05
CA GLY A 214 -17.60 6.31 25.30
C GLY A 214 -16.75 6.58 26.56
N ASP A 215 -17.26 6.14 27.71
CA ASP A 215 -16.92 6.59 29.07
C ASP A 215 -15.47 6.28 29.53
N ASP A 216 -14.82 7.24 30.21
CA ASP A 216 -13.42 7.20 30.66
C ASP A 216 -13.20 6.21 31.83
N GLY A 217 -12.76 4.97 31.54
CA GLY A 217 -12.54 3.91 32.53
C GLY A 217 -11.17 3.94 33.24
N LEU A 218 -11.10 3.38 34.46
CA LEU A 218 -9.85 3.16 35.22
C LEU A 218 -8.82 2.33 34.42
N PHE A 219 -9.29 1.39 33.61
CA PHE A 219 -8.44 0.54 32.75
C PHE A 219 -7.70 1.34 31.68
N ASP A 220 -8.28 2.41 31.13
CA ASP A 220 -7.61 3.28 30.16
C ASP A 220 -6.45 4.08 30.76
N LYS A 221 -6.57 4.43 32.05
CA LYS A 221 -5.48 5.07 32.81
C LYS A 221 -4.35 4.08 33.07
N LEU A 222 -4.66 2.82 33.37
CA LEU A 222 -3.66 1.77 33.62
C LEU A 222 -2.92 1.39 32.32
N THR A 223 -3.66 1.13 31.24
CA THR A 223 -3.12 0.84 29.90
C THR A 223 -2.19 1.95 29.43
N TYR A 224 -2.50 3.20 29.76
CA TYR A 224 -1.62 4.34 29.47
C TYR A 224 -0.28 4.30 30.18
N ILE A 225 -0.28 4.06 31.50
CA ILE A 225 0.95 3.97 32.29
C ILE A 225 1.82 2.83 31.73
N ILE A 226 1.22 1.68 31.46
CA ILE A 226 1.91 0.52 30.87
C ILE A 226 2.51 0.86 29.51
N ASN A 227 1.74 1.48 28.61
CA ASN A 227 2.24 1.88 27.29
C ASN A 227 3.37 2.91 27.37
N LYS A 228 3.30 3.87 28.32
CA LYS A 228 4.38 4.82 28.56
C LYS A 228 5.65 4.13 29.06
N LEU A 229 5.52 3.16 29.95
CA LEU A 229 6.65 2.36 30.42
C LEU A 229 7.28 1.55 29.27
N ILE A 230 6.45 0.94 28.40
CA ILE A 230 6.94 0.25 27.19
C ILE A 230 7.68 1.23 26.28
N GLU A 231 7.17 2.45 26.08
CA GLU A 231 7.82 3.48 25.26
C GLU A 231 9.17 3.90 25.85
N TYR A 232 9.25 4.15 27.16
CA TYR A 232 10.51 4.48 27.84
C TYR A 232 11.53 3.34 27.73
N PHE A 233 11.07 2.10 27.92
CA PHE A 233 11.93 0.92 27.83
C PHE A 233 12.45 0.73 26.39
N LYS A 234 11.59 0.93 25.38
CA LYS A 234 12.01 0.90 23.97
C LYS A 234 13.07 1.95 23.67
N LYS A 235 12.87 3.20 24.08
CA LYS A 235 13.87 4.28 23.91
C LYS A 235 15.21 3.95 24.58
N LEU A 236 15.17 3.30 25.74
CA LEU A 236 16.38 2.83 26.42
C LEU A 236 17.07 1.73 25.60
N CYS A 237 16.34 0.72 25.13
CA CYS A 237 16.87 -0.34 24.28
C CYS A 237 17.46 0.21 22.96
N GLU A 238 16.79 1.16 22.31
CA GLU A 238 17.32 1.79 21.09
C GLU A 238 18.65 2.51 21.34
N LYS A 239 18.79 3.23 22.46
CA LYS A 239 20.06 3.83 22.88
C LYS A 239 21.16 2.80 23.17
N LEU A 240 20.78 1.57 23.49
CA LEU A 240 21.69 0.44 23.72
C LEU A 240 22.00 -0.35 22.43
N GLY A 241 21.49 0.10 21.27
CA GLY A 241 21.77 -0.52 19.96
C GLY A 241 20.79 -1.61 19.55
N PHE A 242 19.66 -1.77 20.26
CA PHE A 242 18.60 -2.68 19.83
C PHE A 242 17.73 -2.02 18.75
N GLU A 243 17.46 -2.73 17.67
CA GLU A 243 16.53 -2.30 16.63
C GLU A 243 15.15 -2.96 16.82
N PHE A 244 14.09 -2.18 16.60
CA PHE A 244 12.71 -2.66 16.67
C PHE A 244 12.01 -2.45 15.33
N ASP A 245 11.19 -3.41 14.94
CA ASP A 245 10.39 -3.33 13.71
C ASP A 245 9.31 -2.25 13.77
N THR A 246 8.97 -1.70 14.94
CA THR A 246 7.97 -0.63 15.07
C THR A 246 8.48 0.52 15.91
N ARG A 247 8.49 1.71 15.32
CA ARG A 247 8.82 2.99 15.94
C ARG A 247 7.57 3.84 16.12
N ILE A 248 7.52 4.60 17.22
CA ILE A 248 6.39 5.49 17.53
C ILE A 248 6.95 6.84 17.94
N GLU A 249 6.54 7.88 17.23
CA GLU A 249 6.95 9.25 17.48
C GLU A 249 5.73 10.13 17.73
N TYR A 250 5.92 11.14 18.58
CA TYR A 250 4.97 12.21 18.80
C TYR A 250 5.57 13.47 18.20
N ASP A 251 4.91 14.04 17.19
CA ASP A 251 5.41 15.27 16.56
C ASP A 251 5.04 16.52 17.39
N PRO A 252 5.62 17.70 17.07
CA PRO A 252 5.35 18.94 17.82
C PRO A 252 3.87 19.39 17.81
N GLU A 253 3.09 18.93 16.82
CA GLU A 253 1.66 19.22 16.70
C GLU A 253 0.79 18.21 17.47
N ARG A 254 1.44 17.25 18.16
CA ARG A 254 0.84 16.12 18.90
C ARG A 254 0.23 15.03 18.03
N ASN A 255 0.64 14.92 16.76
CA ASN A 255 0.26 13.75 15.96
C ASN A 255 1.08 12.53 16.40
N ILE A 256 0.47 11.34 16.30
CA ILE A 256 1.13 10.07 16.57
C ILE A 256 1.57 9.47 15.25
N LYS A 257 2.88 9.28 15.08
CA LYS A 257 3.46 8.59 13.93
C LYS A 257 3.84 7.19 14.32
N ILE A 258 3.33 6.19 13.61
CA ILE A 258 3.61 4.78 13.80
C ILE A 258 4.29 4.29 12.53
N GLU A 259 5.58 4.01 12.62
CA GLU A 259 6.36 3.42 11.54
C GLU A 259 6.56 1.93 11.83
N HIS A 260 6.34 1.08 10.84
CA HIS A 260 6.58 -0.35 10.91
C HIS A 260 7.42 -0.85 9.73
N ASN A 261 8.56 -1.46 10.01
CA ASN A 261 9.38 -2.18 9.04
C ASN A 261 8.74 -3.53 8.73
N LEU A 262 8.69 -3.90 7.44
CA LEU A 262 8.04 -5.13 6.98
C LEU A 262 8.90 -6.39 7.14
N GLY A 263 10.07 -6.27 7.75
CA GLY A 263 10.97 -7.38 8.05
C GLY A 263 11.71 -7.92 6.82
N GLU A 264 11.92 -9.23 6.81
CA GLU A 264 12.74 -9.92 5.81
C GLU A 264 12.20 -9.79 4.38
N PRO A 265 13.07 -9.61 3.38
CA PRO A 265 12.68 -9.49 1.97
C PRO A 265 11.80 -10.63 1.46
N LEU A 266 10.77 -10.30 0.69
CA LEU A 266 9.89 -11.28 0.03
C LEU A 266 10.30 -11.48 -1.43
N LYS A 267 10.65 -12.71 -1.81
CA LYS A 267 10.90 -13.08 -3.22
C LYS A 267 9.58 -13.28 -3.98
N VAL A 268 9.49 -12.73 -5.18
CA VAL A 268 8.45 -13.03 -6.16
C VAL A 268 8.89 -14.29 -6.91
N VAL A 269 8.21 -15.40 -6.68
CA VAL A 269 8.39 -16.58 -7.54
C VAL A 269 7.67 -16.29 -8.84
N SER A 270 8.40 -16.18 -9.95
CA SER A 270 7.78 -16.12 -11.27
C SER A 270 7.11 -17.47 -11.56
N GLU A 271 5.79 -17.53 -11.53
CA GLU A 271 5.07 -18.69 -12.06
C GLU A 271 5.15 -18.68 -13.59
N ALA A 272 6.25 -19.23 -14.11
CA ALA A 272 6.28 -19.91 -15.39
C ALA A 272 6.58 -21.37 -15.09
N ASN A 273 5.56 -22.14 -14.70
CA ASN A 273 5.45 -23.59 -14.87
C ASN A 273 4.04 -24.05 -14.51
N ALA A 274 3.07 -23.65 -15.35
CA ALA A 274 1.72 -24.21 -15.39
C ALA A 274 1.67 -25.73 -15.69
N SER A 275 2.82 -26.41 -15.81
CA SER A 275 2.92 -27.87 -15.94
C SER A 275 2.94 -28.62 -14.61
N SER A 276 3.18 -27.97 -13.47
CA SER A 276 3.39 -28.69 -12.19
C SER A 276 2.11 -29.02 -11.41
N VAL A 277 0.96 -28.45 -11.79
CA VAL A 277 -0.34 -28.72 -11.13
C VAL A 277 -0.97 -30.02 -11.65
N GLU A 278 -0.67 -30.45 -12.87
CA GLU A 278 -1.13 -31.74 -13.40
C GLU A 278 -0.32 -32.93 -12.86
N ASP A 279 0.98 -32.75 -12.62
CA ASP A 279 1.84 -33.79 -12.03
C ASP A 279 1.48 -34.12 -10.57
N LEU A 280 0.91 -33.17 -9.82
CA LEU A 280 0.40 -33.39 -8.48
C LEU A 280 -0.95 -34.12 -8.46
N LYS A 281 -1.78 -33.97 -9.50
CA LYS A 281 -3.05 -34.70 -9.63
C LYS A 281 -2.85 -36.16 -10.06
N LEU A 282 -1.81 -36.44 -10.86
CA LEU A 282 -1.48 -37.80 -11.29
C LEU A 282 -0.87 -38.68 -10.18
N LYS A 283 -0.20 -38.09 -9.18
CA LYS A 283 0.35 -38.86 -8.04
C LYS A 283 -0.68 -39.25 -6.98
N VAL A 284 -1.79 -38.52 -6.86
CA VAL A 284 -2.84 -38.82 -5.86
C VAL A 284 -3.78 -39.94 -6.34
N ASN A 285 -3.93 -40.15 -7.65
CA ASN A 285 -4.82 -41.18 -8.20
C ASN A 285 -4.19 -42.56 -8.41
N ASN A 286 -2.86 -42.70 -8.26
CA ASN A 286 -2.15 -43.98 -8.40
C ASN A 286 -1.81 -44.66 -7.06
N GLN A 287 -2.47 -44.25 -5.96
CA GLN A 287 -2.35 -44.90 -4.64
C GLN A 287 -3.69 -45.42 -4.09
N ARG A 288 -4.63 -45.81 -4.95
CA ARG A 288 -5.78 -46.63 -4.56
C ARG A 288 -5.78 -47.96 -5.28
#